data_AF-A0A5N7AYG1-F1
#
_entry.id   AF-A0A5N7AYG1-F1
#
_cell.length_a   1.000
_cell.length_b   1.000
_cell.length_c   1.000
_cell.angle_alpha   90.00
_cell.angle_beta   90.00
_cell.angle_gamma   90.00
#
_symmetry.space_group_name_H-M   'P 1'
#
loop_
_entity.id
_entity.type
_entity.pdbx_description
1 polymer ?
#
loop_
_entity_poly.entity_id
_entity_poly.type
_entity_poly.pdbx_seq_one_letter_code
_entity_poly.pdbx_strand_id
1 'polypeptide(L)'
;MPLPPTERVAIVGGGCTGTTCFWALQHSAHDVHLFEASANLGGRIKSLPLEHHGKEVDVNTESPCFNVDASPNLVSLLRFLGISTSAVPFSFGVSNGADTYDWHGGVWNTLLLHPWALCSLGNLRWLLDIIWFNYLAVDILTDKHHSHDKANVQLSTYEFLSKEGYSKRLCDQYLAPLLSTLWGTNVGRLLPQFPVKTVIRSLCDHQLFGARRTAPCFRRIDGGASHVVQTMTEGFAPENVHLSTSVWKVVRIGKRQYTLFTEDGRESHFGHVIFAVGNDEIVKILGSNIDTEEAEIISGLKTANNIAILHSDPFLAPNLYGPGPTSNYILDPTDHDCPAAWTPRRSCLTYDVNSLQDIPAYLFDRLYITLNPFTPPHPRFAHSIWEYSDPELSTATLQAQSRLPLIQDKRGLSYGFRWTGRGFLEDAVSSGLEIAIEHLGAQVPFEVHYHPDPMGPSKPLLLELGLKDHLVRTALYLARVYVLVLQISWILLGMLGFPVSRVETMFGWMLGGDKMSKP
;
A
#
# COMPACT_ATOMS: atom_id res chain seq x y z
N MET A 1 -12.29 -7.39 -37.49
CA MET A 1 -11.36 -8.41 -36.98
C MET A 1 -12.12 -9.71 -36.85
N PRO A 2 -11.57 -10.87 -37.24
CA PRO A 2 -12.16 -12.16 -36.86
C PRO A 2 -12.21 -12.23 -35.32
N LEU A 3 -13.32 -12.73 -34.77
CA LEU A 3 -13.43 -13.00 -33.34
C LEU A 3 -12.29 -13.93 -32.92
N PRO A 4 -11.64 -13.71 -31.76
CA PRO A 4 -10.65 -14.64 -31.26
C PRO A 4 -11.27 -16.05 -31.14
N PRO A 5 -10.49 -17.12 -31.38
CA PRO A 5 -10.98 -18.48 -31.24
C PRO A 5 -11.50 -18.69 -29.81
N THR A 6 -12.64 -19.37 -29.69
CA THR A 6 -13.23 -19.73 -28.39
C THR A 6 -12.28 -20.65 -27.63
N GLU A 7 -11.66 -20.14 -26.57
CA GLU A 7 -10.76 -20.89 -25.69
C GLU A 7 -11.48 -21.31 -24.39
N ARG A 8 -11.06 -22.44 -23.83
CA ARG A 8 -11.46 -22.87 -22.49
C ARG A 8 -10.44 -22.35 -21.48
N VAL A 9 -10.89 -21.56 -20.52
CA VAL A 9 -10.05 -20.76 -19.63
C VAL A 9 -10.25 -21.22 -18.18
N ALA A 10 -9.16 -21.51 -17.48
CA ALA A 10 -9.19 -21.72 -16.03
C ALA A 10 -8.68 -20.46 -15.32
N ILE A 11 -9.42 -19.99 -14.32
CA ILE A 11 -8.95 -18.98 -13.38
C ILE A 11 -8.70 -19.68 -12.05
N VAL A 12 -7.46 -19.67 -11.59
CA VAL A 12 -7.03 -20.28 -10.32
C VAL A 12 -6.93 -19.18 -9.28
N GLY A 13 -7.82 -19.20 -8.29
CA GLY A 13 -7.93 -18.19 -7.22
C GLY A 13 -9.18 -17.33 -7.35
N GLY A 14 -10.09 -17.45 -6.40
CA GLY A 14 -11.34 -16.71 -6.25
C GLY A 14 -11.22 -15.42 -5.45
N GLY A 15 -10.02 -14.84 -5.33
CA GLY A 15 -9.82 -13.51 -4.75
C GLY A 15 -10.42 -12.39 -5.61
N CYS A 16 -10.23 -11.13 -5.21
CA CYS A 16 -10.73 -9.98 -5.96
C CYS A 16 -10.25 -9.97 -7.43
N THR A 17 -8.98 -10.30 -7.69
CA THR A 17 -8.43 -10.36 -9.05
C THR A 17 -9.12 -11.41 -9.92
N GLY A 18 -9.23 -12.65 -9.43
CA GLY A 18 -9.88 -13.73 -10.18
C GLY A 18 -11.37 -13.51 -10.36
N THR A 19 -12.06 -12.99 -9.33
CA THR A 19 -13.47 -12.62 -9.40
C THR A 19 -13.71 -11.51 -10.43
N THR A 20 -12.87 -10.47 -10.43
CA THR A 20 -12.97 -9.38 -11.41
C THR A 20 -12.72 -9.88 -12.84
N CYS A 21 -11.73 -10.75 -13.01
CA CYS A 21 -11.42 -11.35 -14.31
C CYS A 21 -12.57 -12.22 -14.83
N PHE A 22 -13.12 -13.09 -13.97
CA PHE A 22 -14.29 -13.91 -14.30
C PHE A 22 -15.49 -13.04 -14.65
N TRP A 23 -15.78 -12.01 -13.84
CA TRP A 23 -16.86 -11.06 -14.08
C TRP A 23 -16.76 -10.36 -15.43
N ALA A 24 -15.55 -9.98 -15.85
CA ALA A 24 -15.32 -9.36 -17.16
C ALA A 24 -15.46 -10.36 -18.32
N LEU A 25 -15.14 -11.64 -18.10
CA LEU A 25 -15.18 -12.68 -19.13
C LEU A 25 -16.50 -13.44 -19.21
N GLN A 26 -17.39 -13.33 -18.22
CA GLN A 26 -18.61 -14.17 -18.11
C GLN A 26 -19.55 -14.05 -19.33
N HIS A 27 -19.52 -12.92 -20.04
CA HIS A 27 -20.33 -12.66 -21.24
C HIS A 27 -19.51 -12.78 -22.55
N SER A 28 -18.27 -13.25 -22.46
CA SER A 28 -17.43 -13.50 -23.63
C SER A 28 -17.80 -14.82 -24.32
N ALA A 29 -17.19 -15.09 -25.48
CA ALA A 29 -17.36 -16.35 -26.18
C ALA A 29 -16.52 -17.51 -25.58
N HIS A 30 -15.73 -17.24 -24.55
CA HIS A 30 -14.86 -18.22 -23.90
C HIS A 30 -15.61 -19.09 -22.90
N ASP A 31 -15.18 -20.35 -22.75
CA ASP A 31 -15.68 -21.25 -21.71
C ASP A 31 -14.80 -21.08 -20.46
N VAL A 32 -15.26 -20.26 -19.51
CA VAL A 32 -14.45 -19.81 -18.36
C VAL A 32 -14.87 -20.51 -17.08
N HIS A 33 -13.91 -21.09 -16.38
CA HIS A 33 -14.11 -21.75 -15.09
C HIS A 33 -13.22 -21.12 -14.01
N LEU A 34 -13.79 -20.77 -12.86
CA LEU A 34 -13.10 -20.24 -11.68
C LEU A 34 -12.94 -21.33 -10.63
N PHE A 35 -11.73 -21.51 -10.11
CA PHE A 35 -11.40 -22.47 -9.05
C PHE A 35 -10.96 -21.73 -7.79
N GLU A 36 -11.62 -21.97 -6.67
CA GLU A 36 -11.30 -21.39 -5.37
C GLU A 36 -11.15 -22.48 -4.31
N ALA A 37 -10.05 -22.43 -3.57
CA ALA A 37 -9.75 -23.41 -2.52
C ALA A 37 -10.70 -23.29 -1.32
N SER A 38 -11.19 -22.08 -1.03
CA SER A 38 -12.13 -21.80 0.06
C SER A 38 -13.58 -22.09 -0.33
N ALA A 39 -14.46 -22.15 0.68
CA ALA A 39 -15.90 -22.28 0.46
C ALA A 39 -16.57 -20.99 -0.07
N ASN A 40 -15.86 -19.86 -0.08
CA ASN A 40 -16.39 -18.55 -0.47
C ASN A 40 -15.38 -17.80 -1.36
N LEU A 41 -15.90 -17.01 -2.30
CA LEU A 41 -15.10 -16.05 -3.07
C LEU A 41 -14.74 -14.81 -2.24
N GLY A 42 -13.74 -14.06 -2.72
CA GLY A 42 -13.27 -12.80 -2.14
C GLY A 42 -11.85 -12.87 -1.58
N GLY A 43 -11.35 -14.06 -1.26
CA GLY A 43 -10.00 -14.27 -0.76
C GLY A 43 -9.78 -13.50 0.55
N ARG A 44 -8.96 -12.43 0.51
CA ARG A 44 -8.71 -11.55 1.66
C ARG A 44 -9.94 -10.74 2.07
N ILE A 45 -10.78 -10.36 1.11
CA ILE A 45 -11.96 -9.53 1.34
C ILE A 45 -13.05 -10.42 1.95
N LYS A 46 -13.16 -10.41 3.27
CA LYS A 46 -14.14 -11.19 4.03
C LYS A 46 -14.97 -10.30 4.92
N SER A 47 -16.19 -10.74 5.18
CA SER A 47 -17.05 -10.22 6.24
C SER A 47 -17.01 -11.20 7.41
N LEU A 48 -16.69 -10.71 8.61
CA LEU A 48 -16.71 -11.48 9.84
C LEU A 48 -17.96 -11.10 10.63
N PRO A 49 -18.93 -12.01 10.82
CA PRO A 49 -20.09 -11.72 11.64
C PRO A 49 -19.66 -11.60 13.10
N LEU A 50 -20.06 -10.49 13.74
CA LEU A 50 -19.84 -10.20 15.15
C LEU A 50 -21.21 -10.04 15.83
N GLU A 51 -21.51 -10.95 16.75
CA GLU A 51 -22.66 -10.81 17.64
C GLU A 51 -22.24 -10.10 18.92
N HIS A 52 -22.95 -9.03 19.26
CA HIS A 52 -22.75 -8.29 20.50
C HIS A 52 -24.10 -7.84 21.06
N HIS A 53 -24.38 -8.22 22.32
CA HIS A 53 -25.64 -7.91 23.00
C HIS A 53 -26.91 -8.26 22.19
N GLY A 54 -26.90 -9.40 21.47
CA GLY A 54 -28.03 -9.86 20.65
C GLY A 54 -28.26 -9.04 19.38
N LYS A 55 -27.28 -8.22 18.98
CA LYS A 55 -27.22 -7.56 17.67
C LYS A 55 -26.06 -8.14 16.88
N GLU A 56 -26.24 -8.21 15.57
CA GLU A 56 -25.20 -8.68 14.66
C GLU A 56 -24.70 -7.51 13.81
N VAL A 57 -23.39 -7.49 13.57
CA VAL A 57 -22.75 -6.62 12.60
C VAL A 57 -21.65 -7.37 11.88
N ASP A 58 -21.49 -7.03 10.61
CA ASP A 58 -20.50 -7.62 9.73
C ASP A 58 -19.24 -6.74 9.70
N VAL A 59 -18.12 -7.28 10.18
CA VAL A 59 -16.83 -6.59 10.20
C VAL A 59 -15.99 -7.03 9.02
N ASN A 60 -15.72 -6.10 8.11
CA ASN A 60 -14.84 -6.34 6.98
C ASN A 60 -13.37 -6.47 7.42
N THR A 61 -12.68 -7.50 6.91
CA THR A 61 -11.24 -7.77 7.17
C THR A 61 -10.30 -6.81 6.44
N GLU A 62 -10.75 -6.26 5.31
CA GLU A 62 -10.03 -5.27 4.53
C GLU A 62 -10.72 -3.91 4.66
N SER A 63 -9.93 -2.84 4.70
CA SER A 63 -10.48 -1.48 4.82
C SER A 63 -11.39 -1.19 3.62
N PRO A 64 -12.63 -0.72 3.85
CA PRO A 64 -13.53 -0.33 2.76
C PRO A 64 -13.20 1.05 2.18
N CYS A 65 -12.17 1.72 2.71
CA CYS A 65 -11.79 3.06 2.32
C CYS A 65 -10.76 3.03 1.19
N PHE A 66 -10.95 3.89 0.19
CA PHE A 66 -10.07 4.03 -0.96
C PHE A 66 -9.96 5.50 -1.39
N ASN A 67 -8.91 5.82 -2.12
CA ASN A 67 -8.70 7.16 -2.70
C ASN A 67 -9.24 7.17 -4.14
N VAL A 68 -10.15 8.10 -4.44
CA VAL A 68 -10.82 8.16 -5.75
C VAL A 68 -9.84 8.39 -6.90
N ASP A 69 -8.84 9.25 -6.71
CA ASP A 69 -7.89 9.63 -7.76
C ASP A 69 -6.87 8.51 -8.04
N ALA A 70 -6.50 7.76 -6.99
CA ALA A 70 -5.59 6.62 -7.11
C ALA A 70 -6.31 5.30 -7.47
N SER A 71 -7.65 5.28 -7.54
CA SER A 71 -8.45 4.07 -7.79
C SER A 71 -9.50 4.24 -8.90
N PRO A 72 -9.11 4.67 -10.12
CA PRO A 72 -10.07 4.96 -11.19
C PRO A 72 -10.86 3.73 -11.65
N ASN A 73 -10.25 2.54 -11.72
CA ASN A 73 -10.95 1.34 -12.20
C ASN A 73 -11.96 0.82 -11.18
N LEU A 74 -11.59 0.85 -9.89
CA LEU A 74 -12.50 0.55 -8.80
C LEU A 74 -13.69 1.53 -8.80
N VAL A 75 -13.45 2.83 -8.99
CA VAL A 75 -14.53 3.84 -9.07
C VAL A 75 -15.48 3.53 -10.22
N SER A 76 -14.96 3.21 -11.40
CA SER A 76 -15.76 2.84 -12.57
C SER A 76 -16.57 1.56 -12.33
N LEU A 77 -15.94 0.54 -11.73
CA LEU A 77 -16.60 -0.71 -11.37
C LEU A 77 -17.73 -0.48 -10.35
N LEU A 78 -17.46 0.22 -9.25
CA LEU A 78 -18.46 0.51 -8.21
C LEU A 78 -19.65 1.28 -8.79
N ARG A 79 -19.39 2.27 -9.66
CA ARG A 79 -20.45 3.02 -10.35
C ARG A 79 -21.30 2.12 -11.24
N PHE A 80 -20.67 1.22 -11.99
CA PHE A 80 -21.39 0.30 -12.87
C PHE A 80 -22.23 -0.71 -12.08
N LEU A 81 -21.70 -1.23 -10.98
CA LEU A 81 -22.40 -2.14 -10.06
C LEU A 81 -23.48 -1.44 -9.22
N GLY A 82 -23.59 -0.11 -9.27
CA GLY A 82 -24.55 0.66 -8.48
C GLY A 82 -24.22 0.70 -6.98
N ILE A 83 -22.97 0.43 -6.59
CA ILE A 83 -22.55 0.40 -5.19
C ILE A 83 -22.34 1.82 -4.68
N SER A 84 -23.02 2.16 -3.58
CA SER A 84 -22.93 3.48 -2.94
C SER A 84 -21.62 3.67 -2.17
N THR A 85 -21.15 4.90 -2.16
CA THR A 85 -19.93 5.28 -1.43
C THR A 85 -20.13 6.60 -0.69
N SER A 86 -19.54 6.73 0.49
CA SER A 86 -19.59 7.93 1.32
C SER A 86 -18.22 8.59 1.47
N ALA A 87 -18.16 9.92 1.59
CA ALA A 87 -16.90 10.62 1.83
C ALA A 87 -16.43 10.39 3.27
N VAL A 88 -15.13 10.11 3.45
CA VAL A 88 -14.53 9.90 4.78
C VAL A 88 -13.24 10.71 4.91
N PRO A 89 -12.95 11.29 6.09
CA PRO A 89 -11.70 11.98 6.31
C PRO A 89 -10.55 10.97 6.36
N PHE A 90 -9.44 11.30 5.71
CA PHE A 90 -8.19 10.55 5.88
C PHE A 90 -7.44 11.10 7.10
N SER A 91 -7.24 10.24 8.09
CA SER A 91 -6.57 10.57 9.36
C SER A 91 -5.68 9.43 9.82
N PHE A 92 -4.53 9.76 10.40
CA PHE A 92 -3.64 8.78 11.00
C PHE A 92 -2.99 9.34 12.26
N GLY A 93 -2.71 8.46 13.23
CA GLY A 93 -2.03 8.78 14.47
C GLY A 93 -0.72 8.05 14.59
N VAL A 94 0.18 8.58 15.41
CA VAL A 94 1.37 7.87 15.88
C VAL A 94 1.47 7.95 17.40
N SER A 95 1.74 6.83 18.04
CA SER A 95 1.98 6.73 19.48
C SER A 95 3.30 6.02 19.75
N ASN A 96 4.11 6.55 20.67
CA ASN A 96 5.39 5.94 21.05
C ASN A 96 5.45 5.56 22.55
N GLY A 97 4.29 5.48 23.21
CA GLY A 97 4.15 5.20 24.64
C GLY A 97 4.28 6.42 25.55
N ALA A 98 4.99 7.47 25.13
CA ALA A 98 5.13 8.73 25.88
C ALA A 98 4.33 9.88 25.25
N ASP A 99 4.40 9.99 23.92
CA ASP A 99 3.73 10.98 23.11
C ASP A 99 2.77 10.33 22.12
N THR A 100 1.67 11.01 21.85
CA THR A 100 0.71 10.71 20.80
C THR A 100 0.55 11.93 19.89
N TYR A 101 0.67 11.74 18.58
CA TYR A 101 0.47 12.79 17.59
C TYR A 101 -0.56 12.35 16.56
N ASP A 102 -1.59 13.19 16.36
CA ASP A 102 -2.65 12.92 15.39
C ASP A 102 -2.54 13.84 14.17
N TRP A 103 -2.67 13.25 12.99
CA TRP A 103 -2.63 13.92 11.71
C TRP A 103 -4.01 13.92 11.07
N HIS A 104 -4.66 15.09 11.10
CA HIS A 104 -6.00 15.30 10.56
C HIS A 104 -5.98 16.33 9.43
N GLY A 105 -6.03 15.88 8.17
CA GLY A 105 -6.20 16.80 7.03
C GLY A 105 -5.07 17.82 6.83
N GLY A 106 -3.87 17.56 7.38
CA GLY A 106 -2.67 18.36 7.15
C GLY A 106 -1.98 18.90 8.42
N VAL A 107 -0.75 19.37 8.25
CA VAL A 107 0.16 19.80 9.33
C VAL A 107 -0.41 20.96 10.15
N TRP A 108 -1.21 21.84 9.54
CA TRP A 108 -1.76 23.02 10.21
C TRP A 108 -2.77 22.69 11.30
N ASN A 109 -3.62 21.67 11.11
CA ASN A 109 -4.57 21.26 12.13
C ASN A 109 -3.84 20.66 13.35
N THR A 110 -2.80 19.87 13.11
CA THR A 110 -1.95 19.33 14.18
C THR A 110 -1.24 20.44 14.97
N LEU A 111 -0.78 21.50 14.28
CA LEU A 111 -0.20 22.68 14.94
C LEU A 111 -1.20 23.45 15.80
N LEU A 112 -2.47 23.54 15.37
CA LEU A 112 -3.54 24.16 16.15
C LEU A 112 -3.91 23.33 17.39
N LEU A 113 -3.85 22.00 17.29
CA LEU A 113 -4.13 21.07 18.40
C LEU A 113 -3.00 21.01 19.43
N HIS A 114 -1.75 21.22 19.01
CA HIS A 114 -0.57 21.18 19.87
C HIS A 114 0.33 22.40 19.70
N PRO A 115 -0.11 23.61 20.10
CA PRO A 115 0.67 24.84 19.89
C PRO A 115 2.01 24.84 20.66
N TRP A 116 2.07 24.16 21.81
CA TRP A 116 3.31 23.97 22.57
C TRP A 116 4.33 23.08 21.86
N ALA A 117 3.95 22.35 20.82
CA ALA A 117 4.89 21.60 20.00
C ALA A 117 5.92 22.55 19.36
N LEU A 118 5.58 23.82 19.10
CA LEU A 118 6.51 24.81 18.57
C LEU A 118 7.55 25.29 19.59
N CYS A 119 7.35 25.01 20.89
CA CYS A 119 8.25 25.47 21.95
C CYS A 119 9.49 24.59 22.13
N SER A 120 9.57 23.41 21.47
CA SER A 120 10.77 22.57 21.50
C SER A 120 11.49 22.58 20.16
N LEU A 121 12.81 22.76 20.19
CA LEU A 121 13.67 22.77 19.01
C LEU A 121 13.50 21.48 18.18
N GLY A 122 13.41 20.33 18.85
CA GLY A 122 13.24 19.03 18.19
C GLY A 122 11.92 18.88 17.44
N ASN A 123 10.81 19.36 17.99
CA ASN A 123 9.50 19.33 17.33
C ASN A 123 9.47 20.32 16.16
N LEU A 124 10.07 21.51 16.32
CA LEU A 124 10.15 22.50 15.23
C LEU A 124 10.94 21.96 14.04
N ARG A 125 12.09 21.31 14.27
CA ARG A 125 12.85 20.62 13.22
C ARG A 125 11.98 19.60 12.49
N TRP A 126 11.29 18.76 13.25
CA TRP A 126 10.45 17.71 12.69
C TRP A 126 9.31 18.26 11.82
N LEU A 127 8.65 19.33 12.25
CA LEU A 127 7.62 20.01 11.46
C LEU A 127 8.20 20.65 10.18
N LEU A 128 9.38 21.25 10.26
CA LEU A 128 10.09 21.78 9.10
C LEU A 128 10.49 20.67 8.13
N ASP A 129 10.97 19.54 8.62
CA ASP A 129 11.30 18.36 7.80
C ASP A 129 10.06 17.86 7.04
N ILE A 130 8.88 17.85 7.68
CA ILE A 130 7.62 17.47 7.01
C ILE A 130 7.27 18.47 5.90
N ILE A 131 7.38 19.77 6.16
CA ILE A 131 7.11 20.81 5.16
C ILE A 131 8.10 20.69 4.00
N TRP A 132 9.39 20.56 4.29
CA TRP A 132 10.42 20.37 3.27
C TRP A 132 10.17 19.13 2.44
N PHE A 133 9.91 18.00 3.08
CA PHE A 133 9.59 16.77 2.38
C PHE A 133 8.37 16.94 1.47
N ASN A 134 7.29 17.53 1.98
CA ASN A 134 6.05 17.68 1.22
C ASN A 134 6.17 18.59 -0.02
N TYR A 135 7.13 19.51 -0.04
CA TYR A 135 7.32 20.46 -1.14
C TYR A 135 8.51 20.15 -2.05
N LEU A 136 9.57 19.55 -1.52
CA LEU A 136 10.84 19.35 -2.22
C LEU A 136 11.05 17.90 -2.66
N ALA A 137 10.43 16.91 -1.99
CA ALA A 137 10.62 15.51 -2.37
C ALA A 137 10.14 15.21 -3.80
N VAL A 138 9.13 15.93 -4.28
CA VAL A 138 8.59 15.78 -5.65
C VAL A 138 9.64 16.00 -6.73
N ASP A 139 10.69 16.80 -6.46
CA ASP A 139 11.72 17.12 -7.45
C ASP A 139 12.49 15.87 -7.92
N ILE A 140 12.58 14.83 -7.08
CA ILE A 140 13.23 13.56 -7.44
C ILE A 140 12.56 12.86 -8.64
N LEU A 141 11.28 13.16 -8.88
CA LEU A 141 10.51 12.62 -10.00
C LEU A 141 10.77 13.40 -11.30
N THR A 142 11.23 14.64 -11.18
CA THR A 142 11.49 15.57 -12.29
C THR A 142 12.95 15.61 -12.73
N ASP A 143 13.86 15.16 -11.88
CA ASP A 143 15.29 15.27 -12.14
C ASP A 143 15.73 14.37 -13.32
N LYS A 144 15.98 15.04 -14.45
CA LYS A 144 16.52 14.43 -15.68
C LYS A 144 18.04 14.27 -15.63
N HIS A 145 18.75 14.83 -14.64
CA HIS A 145 20.22 14.90 -14.70
C HIS A 145 20.95 13.60 -14.32
N HIS A 146 20.27 12.61 -13.73
CA HIS A 146 20.88 11.33 -13.40
C HIS A 146 20.68 10.23 -14.46
N SER A 147 20.08 10.52 -15.62
CA SER A 147 19.83 9.52 -16.67
C SER A 147 21.08 9.11 -17.48
N HIS A 148 22.27 9.67 -17.18
CA HIS A 148 23.52 9.36 -17.89
C HIS A 148 24.50 8.46 -17.12
N ASP A 149 24.29 8.18 -15.84
CA ASP A 149 25.15 7.24 -15.13
C ASP A 149 24.61 5.81 -15.26
N LYS A 150 25.46 4.99 -15.89
CA LYS A 150 25.31 3.55 -16.11
C LYS A 150 25.38 2.78 -14.78
N ALA A 151 24.35 2.93 -13.95
CA ALA A 151 23.87 1.97 -12.96
C ALA A 151 22.66 2.64 -12.32
N ASN A 152 21.45 2.17 -12.65
CA ASN A 152 20.20 2.68 -12.11
C ASN A 152 20.06 2.22 -10.63
N VAL A 153 20.99 2.62 -9.76
CA VAL A 153 20.98 2.28 -8.34
C VAL A 153 19.81 3.02 -7.73
N GLN A 154 18.72 2.29 -7.51
CA GLN A 154 17.56 2.80 -6.83
C GLN A 154 17.94 3.05 -5.37
N LEU A 155 18.12 4.32 -5.02
CA LEU A 155 18.30 4.74 -3.63
C LEU A 155 17.09 4.29 -2.81
N SER A 156 17.36 3.61 -1.69
CA SER A 156 16.32 3.31 -0.73
C SER A 156 15.78 4.59 -0.08
N THR A 157 14.59 4.52 0.50
CA THR A 157 14.00 5.67 1.20
C THR A 157 14.89 6.12 2.36
N TYR A 158 15.49 5.18 3.09
CA TYR A 158 16.38 5.51 4.21
C TYR A 158 17.68 6.17 3.74
N GLU A 159 18.29 5.65 2.67
CA GLU A 159 19.51 6.25 2.10
C GLU A 159 19.25 7.67 1.60
N PHE A 160 18.11 7.88 0.93
CA PHE A 160 17.70 9.21 0.48
C PHE A 160 17.49 10.18 1.64
N LEU A 161 16.71 9.76 2.65
CA LEU A 161 16.41 10.61 3.81
C LEU A 161 17.69 10.98 4.58
N SER A 162 18.59 10.01 4.74
CA SER A 162 19.90 10.24 5.36
C SER A 162 20.77 11.18 4.54
N LYS A 163 20.80 11.03 3.21
CA LYS A 163 21.63 11.86 2.31
C LYS A 163 21.14 13.30 2.26
N GLU A 164 19.83 13.53 2.27
CA GLU A 164 19.24 14.87 2.26
C GLU A 164 19.15 15.51 3.66
N GLY A 165 19.46 14.76 4.72
CA GLY A 165 19.54 15.29 6.07
C GLY A 165 18.26 15.34 6.87
N TYR A 166 17.23 14.63 6.40
CA TYR A 166 15.97 14.52 7.12
C TYR A 166 16.14 13.79 8.44
N SER A 167 15.41 14.21 9.47
CA SER A 167 15.46 13.52 10.76
C SER A 167 14.86 12.12 10.68
N LYS A 168 15.40 11.20 11.49
CA LYS A 168 14.78 9.87 11.73
C LYS A 168 13.34 10.01 12.22
N ARG A 169 13.04 11.08 12.95
CA ARG A 169 11.70 11.40 13.44
C ARG A 169 10.70 11.63 12.30
N LEU A 170 11.09 12.29 11.20
CA LEU A 170 10.26 12.39 10.00
C LEU A 170 9.88 10.98 9.50
N CYS A 171 10.87 10.11 9.41
CA CYS A 171 10.68 8.74 8.94
C CYS A 171 9.73 7.96 9.86
N ASP A 172 10.05 7.87 11.15
CA ASP A 172 9.35 6.99 12.10
C ASP A 172 7.99 7.52 12.54
N GLN A 173 7.81 8.85 12.61
CA GLN A 173 6.62 9.47 13.20
C GLN A 173 5.71 10.19 12.19
N TYR A 174 6.11 10.29 10.91
CA TYR A 174 5.26 10.85 9.87
C TYR A 174 5.18 9.94 8.65
N LEU A 175 6.31 9.62 8.01
CA LEU A 175 6.31 8.86 6.77
C LEU A 175 5.84 7.41 6.98
N ALA A 176 6.43 6.68 7.94
CA ALA A 176 6.02 5.30 8.23
C ALA A 176 4.54 5.19 8.64
N PRO A 177 4.00 6.01 9.56
CA PRO A 177 2.56 6.03 9.87
C PRO A 177 1.67 6.34 8.67
N LEU A 178 2.04 7.34 7.87
CA LEU A 178 1.30 7.76 6.68
C LEU A 178 1.20 6.63 5.66
N LEU A 179 2.35 6.03 5.31
CA LEU A 179 2.40 4.93 4.34
C LEU A 179 1.72 3.67 4.90
N SER A 180 1.88 3.39 6.19
CA SER A 180 1.25 2.22 6.81
C SER A 180 -0.27 2.32 6.80
N THR A 181 -0.79 3.52 7.08
CA THR A 181 -2.24 3.82 6.96
C THR A 181 -2.71 3.71 5.52
N LEU A 182 -1.91 4.20 4.58
CA LEU A 182 -2.24 4.17 3.16
C LEU A 182 -2.36 2.74 2.64
N TRP A 183 -1.30 1.94 2.80
CA TRP A 183 -1.22 0.57 2.28
C TRP A 183 -1.95 -0.47 3.12
N GLY A 184 -2.46 -0.09 4.28
CA GLY A 184 -3.16 -1.01 5.15
C GLY A 184 -2.23 -2.09 5.75
N THR A 185 -0.93 -1.82 5.88
CA THR A 185 0.08 -2.77 6.36
C THR A 185 1.20 -2.05 7.11
N ASN A 186 2.05 -2.77 7.82
CA ASN A 186 3.14 -2.16 8.57
C ASN A 186 4.35 -1.84 7.66
N VAL A 187 4.30 -0.69 6.98
CA VAL A 187 5.31 -0.25 6.00
C VAL A 187 6.62 0.19 6.66
N GLY A 188 6.63 0.50 7.97
CA GLY A 188 7.86 0.90 8.66
C GLY A 188 9.00 -0.11 8.51
N ARG A 189 8.67 -1.40 8.45
CA ARG A 189 9.66 -2.49 8.23
C ARG A 189 10.19 -2.54 6.79
N LEU A 190 9.42 -2.02 5.84
CA LEU A 190 9.71 -2.10 4.40
C LEU A 190 10.46 -0.87 3.88
N LEU A 191 10.31 0.29 4.54
CA LEU A 191 10.98 1.55 4.15
C LEU A 191 12.50 1.45 3.89
N PRO A 192 13.31 0.67 4.64
CA PRO A 192 14.74 0.55 4.36
C PRO A 192 15.05 -0.09 3.00
N GLN A 193 14.13 -0.89 2.47
CA GLN A 193 14.29 -1.59 1.19
C GLN A 193 13.47 -0.94 0.07
N PHE A 194 12.59 0.01 0.42
CA PHE A 194 11.62 0.56 -0.50
C PHE A 194 12.21 1.75 -1.27
N PRO A 195 12.18 1.74 -2.62
CA PRO A 195 12.73 2.83 -3.42
C PRO A 195 12.00 4.16 -3.21
N VAL A 196 12.76 5.22 -2.96
CA VAL A 196 12.22 6.54 -2.63
C VAL A 196 11.34 7.11 -3.76
N LYS A 197 11.68 6.85 -5.02
CA LYS A 197 10.90 7.32 -6.18
C LYS A 197 9.49 6.73 -6.17
N THR A 198 9.35 5.46 -5.82
CA THR A 198 8.06 4.77 -5.75
C THR A 198 7.22 5.28 -4.59
N VAL A 199 7.84 5.52 -3.43
CA VAL A 199 7.18 6.16 -2.28
C VAL A 199 6.63 7.52 -2.69
N ILE A 200 7.46 8.36 -3.28
CA ILE A 200 7.09 9.74 -3.63
C ILE A 200 6.02 9.73 -4.73
N ARG A 201 6.12 8.84 -5.72
CA ARG A 201 5.08 8.67 -6.74
C ARG A 201 3.75 8.23 -6.13
N SER A 202 3.74 7.26 -5.22
CA SER A 202 2.53 6.81 -4.53
C SER A 202 1.86 7.96 -3.76
N LEU A 203 2.63 8.76 -3.03
CA LEU A 203 2.13 9.94 -2.33
C LEU A 203 1.58 11.01 -3.28
N CYS A 204 2.20 11.22 -4.45
CA CYS A 204 1.67 12.12 -5.49
C CYS A 204 0.32 11.64 -6.01
N ASP A 205 0.21 10.36 -6.36
CA ASP A 205 -0.99 9.79 -6.97
C ASP A 205 -2.18 9.83 -6.00
N HIS A 206 -1.92 9.69 -4.70
CA HIS A 206 -2.93 9.85 -3.64
C HIS A 206 -3.19 11.31 -3.23
N GLN A 207 -2.56 12.27 -3.90
CA GLN A 207 -2.65 13.71 -3.60
C GLN A 207 -2.25 14.07 -2.17
N LEU A 208 -1.27 13.36 -1.61
CA LEU A 208 -0.72 13.58 -0.27
C LEU A 208 0.46 14.58 -0.28
N PHE A 209 0.84 15.10 -1.45
CA PHE A 209 1.86 16.13 -1.62
C PHE A 209 1.30 17.50 -2.01
N GLY A 210 1.99 18.56 -1.55
CA GLY A 210 1.68 19.96 -1.85
C GLY A 210 0.52 20.54 -1.04
N ALA A 211 0.45 21.87 -0.96
CA ALA A 211 -0.71 22.58 -0.40
C ALA A 211 -1.89 22.64 -1.39
N ARG A 212 -2.19 21.51 -2.04
CA ARG A 212 -3.40 21.43 -2.86
C ARG A 212 -4.61 21.64 -1.96
N ARG A 213 -5.51 22.51 -2.42
CA ARG A 213 -6.69 23.04 -1.71
C ARG A 213 -7.81 22.03 -1.47
N THR A 214 -7.62 20.78 -1.83
CA THR A 214 -8.62 19.73 -1.66
C THR A 214 -7.95 18.63 -0.84
N ALA A 215 -8.48 18.39 0.38
CA ALA A 215 -8.13 17.21 1.15
C ALA A 215 -8.24 15.97 0.24
N PRO A 216 -7.38 14.97 0.42
CA PRO A 216 -7.40 13.79 -0.44
C PRO A 216 -8.81 13.18 -0.44
N CYS A 217 -9.33 12.89 -1.63
CA CYS A 217 -10.71 12.44 -1.81
C CYS A 217 -10.84 10.96 -1.44
N PHE A 218 -10.82 10.68 -0.13
CA PHE A 218 -11.08 9.36 0.39
C PHE A 218 -12.58 9.10 0.49
N ARG A 219 -12.98 7.92 0.02
CA ARG A 219 -14.35 7.43 0.11
C ARG A 219 -14.35 6.05 0.72
N ARG A 220 -15.47 5.70 1.32
CA ARG A 220 -15.78 4.38 1.83
C ARG A 220 -16.84 3.72 0.96
N ILE A 221 -16.73 2.42 0.77
CA ILE A 221 -17.79 1.57 0.22
C ILE A 221 -18.82 1.29 1.31
N ASP A 222 -20.06 1.74 1.14
CA ASP A 222 -21.05 1.76 2.23
C ASP A 222 -21.47 0.36 2.71
N GLY A 223 -21.51 -0.63 1.81
CA GLY A 223 -21.72 -2.05 2.15
C GLY A 223 -20.46 -2.77 2.63
N GLY A 224 -19.32 -2.08 2.73
CA GLY A 224 -18.02 -2.68 3.00
C GLY A 224 -17.34 -3.26 1.76
N ALA A 225 -16.08 -3.67 1.91
CA ALA A 225 -15.29 -4.20 0.80
C ALA A 225 -15.85 -5.54 0.26
N SER A 226 -16.39 -6.39 1.14
CA SER A 226 -17.00 -7.68 0.76
C SER A 226 -18.20 -7.54 -0.16
N HIS A 227 -18.94 -6.44 -0.04
CA HIS A 227 -20.09 -6.16 -0.90
C HIS A 227 -19.73 -6.03 -2.38
N VAL A 228 -18.50 -5.59 -2.71
CA VAL A 228 -18.02 -5.52 -4.09
C VAL A 228 -17.94 -6.91 -4.71
N VAL A 229 -17.35 -7.86 -3.98
CA VAL A 229 -17.23 -9.25 -4.41
C VAL A 229 -18.62 -9.87 -4.52
N GLN A 230 -19.46 -9.72 -3.50
CA GLN A 230 -20.83 -10.23 -3.50
C GLN A 230 -21.61 -9.78 -4.73
N THR A 231 -21.63 -8.47 -5.00
CA THR A 231 -22.36 -7.88 -6.14
C THR A 231 -21.83 -8.38 -7.49
N MET A 232 -20.51 -8.56 -7.63
CA MET A 232 -19.94 -9.15 -8.86
C MET A 232 -20.39 -10.60 -9.06
N THR A 233 -20.53 -11.36 -7.97
CA THR A 233 -20.79 -12.81 -8.01
C THR A 233 -22.26 -13.19 -8.16
N GLU A 234 -23.21 -12.27 -7.94
CA GLU A 234 -24.66 -12.54 -8.01
C GLU A 234 -25.12 -13.12 -9.36
N GLY A 235 -24.40 -12.81 -10.44
CA GLY A 235 -24.70 -13.28 -11.80
C GLY A 235 -23.90 -14.50 -12.27
N PHE A 236 -23.01 -15.05 -11.44
CA PHE A 236 -22.11 -16.12 -11.88
C PHE A 236 -22.87 -17.44 -12.07
N ALA A 237 -22.63 -18.09 -13.21
CA ALA A 237 -23.12 -19.43 -13.47
C ALA A 237 -22.50 -20.43 -12.48
N PRO A 238 -23.28 -21.08 -11.59
CA PRO A 238 -22.75 -21.96 -10.55
C PRO A 238 -21.91 -23.13 -11.08
N GLU A 239 -22.23 -23.63 -12.27
CA GLU A 239 -21.49 -24.69 -12.97
C GLU A 239 -20.05 -24.29 -13.35
N ASN A 240 -19.78 -22.99 -13.42
CA ASN A 240 -18.49 -22.43 -13.80
C ASN A 240 -17.66 -21.95 -12.61
N VAL A 241 -18.22 -21.99 -11.39
CA VAL A 241 -17.54 -21.58 -10.16
C VAL A 241 -17.35 -22.79 -9.26
N HIS A 242 -16.11 -23.26 -9.18
CA HIS A 242 -15.70 -24.43 -8.40
C HIS A 242 -15.15 -23.99 -7.04
N LEU A 243 -16.03 -23.90 -6.04
CA LEU A 243 -15.68 -23.62 -4.65
C LEU A 243 -15.14 -24.87 -3.95
N SER A 244 -14.40 -24.69 -2.85
CA SER A 244 -13.75 -25.78 -2.11
C SER A 244 -12.92 -26.71 -3.00
N THR A 245 -12.38 -26.17 -4.10
CA THR A 245 -11.68 -26.90 -5.14
C THR A 245 -10.28 -26.33 -5.30
N SER A 246 -9.38 -26.79 -4.42
CA SER A 246 -7.96 -26.41 -4.44
C SER A 246 -7.27 -27.01 -5.67
N VAL A 247 -6.59 -26.16 -6.43
CA VAL A 247 -5.74 -26.56 -7.56
C VAL A 247 -4.33 -26.72 -7.04
N TRP A 248 -3.81 -27.94 -7.02
CA TRP A 248 -2.47 -28.21 -6.49
C TRP A 248 -1.42 -28.38 -7.59
N LYS A 249 -1.82 -28.65 -8.83
CA LYS A 249 -0.89 -28.83 -9.95
C LYS A 249 -1.47 -28.46 -11.30
N VAL A 250 -0.65 -27.82 -12.15
CA VAL A 250 -0.94 -27.55 -13.56
C VAL A 250 0.19 -28.10 -14.43
N VAL A 251 -0.16 -28.95 -15.39
CA VAL A 251 0.81 -29.60 -16.30
C VAL A 251 0.55 -29.18 -17.74
N ARG A 252 1.62 -28.81 -18.43
CA ARG A 252 1.55 -28.51 -19.86
C ARG A 252 1.60 -29.81 -20.67
N ILE A 253 0.58 -30.05 -21.48
CA ILE A 253 0.50 -31.23 -22.38
C ILE A 253 0.73 -30.86 -23.85
N GLY A 254 0.61 -29.57 -24.20
CA GLY A 254 0.78 -29.08 -25.56
C GLY A 254 1.15 -27.60 -25.61
N LYS A 255 1.09 -26.98 -26.80
CA LYS A 255 1.55 -25.59 -26.99
C LYS A 255 0.73 -24.57 -26.16
N ARG A 256 -0.60 -24.71 -26.14
CA ARG A 256 -1.56 -23.93 -25.33
C ARG A 256 -2.61 -24.92 -24.79
N GLN A 257 -2.13 -25.96 -24.11
CA GLN A 257 -2.99 -27.00 -23.55
C GLN A 257 -2.41 -27.43 -22.20
N TYR A 258 -3.24 -27.30 -21.17
CA TYR A 258 -2.88 -27.54 -19.79
C TYR A 258 -3.89 -28.50 -19.17
N THR A 259 -3.38 -29.44 -18.37
CA THR A 259 -4.18 -30.29 -17.49
C THR A 259 -4.08 -29.73 -16.08
N LEU A 260 -5.23 -29.38 -15.51
CA LEU A 260 -5.41 -28.87 -14.17
C LEU A 260 -5.77 -30.04 -13.25
N PHE A 261 -5.06 -30.18 -12.13
CA PHE A 261 -5.31 -31.20 -11.12
C PHE A 261 -5.81 -30.54 -9.84
N THR A 262 -6.93 -31.05 -9.36
CA THR A 262 -7.60 -30.56 -8.15
C THR A 262 -7.44 -31.57 -7.00
N GLU A 263 -7.53 -31.12 -5.76
CA GLU A 263 -7.28 -31.96 -4.58
C GLU A 263 -8.27 -33.11 -4.40
N ASP A 264 -9.47 -32.97 -4.97
CA ASP A 264 -10.49 -34.03 -4.99
C ASP A 264 -10.24 -35.09 -6.07
N GLY A 265 -9.11 -34.99 -6.79
CA GLY A 265 -8.69 -35.94 -7.81
C GLY A 265 -9.27 -35.70 -9.20
N ARG A 266 -10.02 -34.60 -9.43
CA ARG A 266 -10.52 -34.27 -10.77
C ARG A 266 -9.41 -33.69 -11.65
N GLU A 267 -9.44 -34.08 -12.91
CA GLU A 267 -8.57 -33.58 -13.97
C GLU A 267 -9.41 -32.80 -14.99
N SER A 268 -8.91 -31.65 -15.44
CA SER A 268 -9.62 -30.82 -16.43
C SER A 268 -8.65 -30.17 -17.41
N HIS A 269 -9.06 -30.05 -18.66
CA HIS A 269 -8.23 -29.53 -19.75
C HIS A 269 -8.61 -28.10 -20.12
N PHE A 270 -7.60 -27.24 -20.27
CA PHE A 270 -7.73 -25.82 -20.55
C PHE A 270 -6.75 -25.36 -21.62
N GLY A 271 -7.18 -24.41 -22.45
CA GLY A 271 -6.31 -23.75 -23.43
C GLY A 271 -5.48 -22.63 -22.81
N HIS A 272 -6.08 -21.96 -21.82
CA HIS A 272 -5.49 -20.81 -21.13
C HIS A 272 -5.68 -20.94 -19.61
N VAL A 273 -4.66 -20.59 -18.82
CA VAL A 273 -4.73 -20.61 -17.36
C VAL A 273 -4.33 -19.24 -16.81
N ILE A 274 -5.20 -18.67 -15.99
CA ILE A 274 -5.00 -17.41 -15.30
C ILE A 274 -4.73 -17.73 -13.83
N PHE A 275 -3.55 -17.38 -13.35
CA PHE A 275 -3.20 -17.47 -11.94
C PHE A 275 -3.57 -16.16 -11.25
N ALA A 276 -4.58 -16.23 -10.38
CA ALA A 276 -5.07 -15.15 -9.53
C ALA A 276 -4.67 -15.35 -8.05
N VAL A 277 -3.53 -16.01 -7.82
CA VAL A 277 -3.01 -16.43 -6.50
C VAL A 277 -1.63 -15.82 -6.21
N GLY A 278 -1.16 -15.97 -4.96
CA GLY A 278 0.15 -15.49 -4.53
C GLY A 278 1.31 -16.15 -5.28
N ASN A 279 2.45 -15.46 -5.35
CA ASN A 279 3.66 -15.92 -6.06
C ASN A 279 4.13 -17.32 -5.64
N ASP A 280 4.13 -17.60 -4.34
CA ASP A 280 4.56 -18.89 -3.79
C ASP A 280 3.61 -20.03 -4.20
N GLU A 281 2.31 -19.74 -4.33
CA GLU A 281 1.32 -20.70 -4.81
C GLU A 281 1.52 -21.00 -6.30
N ILE A 282 1.81 -19.97 -7.11
CA ILE A 282 2.09 -20.17 -8.54
C ILE A 282 3.29 -21.10 -8.74
N VAL A 283 4.39 -20.88 -8.01
CA VAL A 283 5.58 -21.72 -8.09
C VAL A 283 5.27 -23.16 -7.67
N LYS A 284 4.49 -23.36 -6.61
CA LYS A 284 4.07 -24.70 -6.16
C LYS A 284 3.19 -25.41 -7.20
N ILE A 285 2.21 -24.71 -7.77
CA ILE A 285 1.25 -25.28 -8.72
C ILE A 285 1.91 -25.63 -10.06
N LEU A 286 2.79 -24.76 -10.56
CA LEU A 286 3.51 -25.03 -11.81
C LEU A 286 4.61 -26.08 -11.62
N GLY A 287 5.26 -26.11 -10.46
CA GLY A 287 6.31 -27.08 -10.14
C GLY A 287 7.37 -27.16 -11.23
N SER A 288 7.59 -28.34 -11.81
CA SER A 288 8.56 -28.54 -12.90
C SER A 288 8.18 -27.92 -14.25
N ASN A 289 6.94 -27.40 -14.41
CA ASN A 289 6.48 -26.81 -15.67
C ASN A 289 6.79 -25.32 -15.79
N ILE A 290 7.25 -24.68 -14.71
CA ILE A 290 7.62 -23.28 -14.71
C ILE A 290 8.88 -23.09 -15.57
N ASP A 291 8.83 -22.12 -16.48
CA ASP A 291 10.01 -21.75 -17.27
C ASP A 291 11.04 -21.02 -16.40
N THR A 292 12.30 -20.99 -16.83
CA THR A 292 13.37 -20.32 -16.06
C THR A 292 13.09 -18.83 -15.90
N GLU A 293 12.63 -18.16 -16.95
CA GLU A 293 12.31 -16.72 -16.90
C GLU A 293 11.08 -16.45 -16.03
N GLU A 294 10.06 -17.31 -16.11
CA GLU A 294 8.89 -17.26 -15.24
C GLU A 294 9.27 -17.45 -13.76
N ALA A 295 10.11 -18.45 -13.46
CA ALA A 295 10.54 -18.73 -12.10
C ALA A 295 11.30 -17.54 -11.49
N GLU A 296 12.19 -16.92 -12.26
CA GLU A 296 12.95 -15.75 -11.83
C GLU A 296 12.02 -14.56 -11.52
N ILE A 297 11.10 -14.25 -12.44
CA ILE A 297 10.17 -13.11 -12.29
C ILE A 297 9.19 -13.37 -11.15
N ILE A 298 8.54 -14.53 -11.11
CA ILE A 298 7.53 -14.87 -10.10
C ILE A 298 8.15 -14.93 -8.70
N SER A 299 9.36 -15.49 -8.56
CA SER A 299 10.05 -15.52 -7.26
C SER A 299 10.47 -14.12 -6.77
N GLY A 300 10.64 -13.16 -7.68
CA GLY A 300 10.89 -11.77 -7.33
C GLY A 300 9.66 -11.03 -6.78
N LEU A 301 8.45 -11.52 -7.04
CA LEU A 301 7.18 -10.92 -6.63
C LEU A 301 6.78 -11.33 -5.22
N LYS A 302 7.64 -11.00 -4.25
CA LYS A 302 7.52 -11.46 -2.87
C LYS A 302 6.22 -11.03 -2.20
N THR A 303 5.74 -11.88 -1.30
CA THR A 303 4.63 -11.59 -0.38
C THR A 303 5.10 -11.75 1.07
N ALA A 304 4.53 -10.96 1.97
CA ALA A 304 4.79 -10.99 3.40
C ALA A 304 3.54 -11.44 4.15
N ASN A 305 3.70 -12.41 5.05
CA ASN A 305 2.63 -12.89 5.91
C ASN A 305 2.46 -11.98 7.12
N ASN A 306 1.21 -11.71 7.46
CA ASN A 306 0.79 -10.84 8.54
C ASN A 306 -0.36 -11.48 9.31
N ILE A 307 -0.47 -11.12 10.58
CA ILE A 307 -1.57 -11.53 11.45
C ILE A 307 -2.42 -10.31 11.75
N ALA A 308 -3.73 -10.43 11.56
CA ALA A 308 -4.71 -9.45 12.03
C ALA A 308 -5.54 -10.04 13.18
N ILE A 309 -5.85 -9.19 14.14
CA ILE A 309 -6.71 -9.54 15.27
C ILE A 309 -7.81 -8.49 15.40
N LEU A 310 -9.06 -8.93 15.31
CA LEU A 310 -10.23 -8.12 15.69
C LEU A 310 -10.43 -8.23 17.20
N HIS A 311 -10.45 -7.11 17.91
CA HIS A 311 -10.62 -7.07 19.36
C HIS A 311 -11.34 -5.82 19.86
N SER A 312 -11.82 -5.89 21.10
CA SER A 312 -12.39 -4.79 21.88
C SER A 312 -11.51 -4.41 23.10
N ASP A 313 -10.25 -4.85 23.11
CA ASP A 313 -9.34 -4.67 24.24
C ASP A 313 -9.06 -3.17 24.53
N PRO A 314 -9.47 -2.62 25.69
CA PRO A 314 -9.24 -1.23 26.04
C PRO A 314 -7.78 -0.90 26.34
N PHE A 315 -6.93 -1.89 26.64
CA PHE A 315 -5.51 -1.67 26.94
C PHE A 315 -4.65 -1.49 25.68
N LEU A 316 -5.16 -1.95 24.54
CA LEU A 316 -4.55 -1.73 23.23
C LEU A 316 -5.22 -0.58 22.46
N ALA A 317 -6.23 0.06 23.06
CA ALA A 317 -6.92 1.19 22.46
C ALA A 317 -5.97 2.42 22.40
N PRO A 318 -5.75 3.03 21.22
CA PRO A 318 -4.82 4.15 21.06
C PRO A 318 -5.24 5.41 21.83
N ASN A 319 -6.54 5.58 22.09
CA ASN A 319 -7.06 6.80 22.71
C ASN A 319 -8.28 6.49 23.60
N LEU A 320 -8.11 6.65 24.92
CA LEU A 320 -9.15 6.38 25.91
C LEU A 320 -10.23 7.48 25.97
N TYR A 321 -9.94 8.70 25.48
CA TYR A 321 -10.73 9.91 25.85
C TYR A 321 -11.41 10.66 24.69
N GLY A 322 -11.44 10.13 23.47
CA GLY A 322 -12.16 10.79 22.35
C GLY A 322 -12.15 9.98 21.05
N PRO A 323 -12.78 10.50 19.97
CA PRO A 323 -12.63 9.95 18.63
C PRO A 323 -11.20 10.22 18.16
N GLY A 324 -10.36 9.18 18.22
CA GLY A 324 -9.00 9.21 17.70
C GLY A 324 -8.98 9.10 16.16
N PRO A 325 -7.78 9.13 15.55
CA PRO A 325 -7.67 8.92 14.11
C PRO A 325 -8.09 7.50 13.74
N THR A 326 -8.59 7.34 12.52
CA THR A 326 -9.08 6.05 11.98
C THR A 326 -8.01 4.96 11.94
N SER A 327 -6.73 5.34 11.89
CA SER A 327 -5.58 4.44 11.93
C SER A 327 -4.52 4.95 12.90
N ASN A 328 -3.99 4.07 13.75
CA ASN A 328 -2.99 4.41 14.76
C ASN A 328 -1.75 3.53 14.60
N TYR A 329 -0.62 4.17 14.36
CA TYR A 329 0.68 3.54 14.25
C TYR A 329 1.41 3.56 15.60
N ILE A 330 1.62 2.40 16.19
CA ILE A 330 2.19 2.27 17.52
C ILE A 330 3.65 1.84 17.37
N LEU A 331 4.57 2.69 17.82
CA LEU A 331 6.00 2.39 17.92
C LEU A 331 6.29 1.68 19.24
N ASP A 332 7.16 0.67 19.20
CA ASP A 332 7.57 -0.06 20.40
C ASP A 332 8.33 0.88 21.35
N PRO A 333 7.80 1.16 22.56
CA PRO A 333 8.44 2.05 23.52
C PRO A 333 9.72 1.44 24.12
N THR A 334 9.97 0.15 23.96
CA THR A 334 11.21 -0.48 24.44
C THR A 334 12.36 -0.39 23.43
N ASP A 335 12.04 -0.02 22.18
CA ASP A 335 13.00 0.20 21.10
C ASP A 335 13.49 1.66 21.08
N HIS A 336 13.90 2.15 22.26
CA HIS A 336 14.71 3.35 22.38
C HIS A 336 16.18 2.90 22.29
N ASP A 337 16.93 3.47 21.36
CA ASP A 337 18.38 3.21 21.18
C ASP A 337 18.76 1.88 20.50
N CYS A 338 18.26 1.63 19.29
CA CYS A 338 19.06 0.85 18.34
C CYS A 338 20.27 1.70 17.87
N PRO A 339 21.53 1.33 18.17
CA PRO A 339 22.72 2.14 17.90
C PRO A 339 23.10 2.23 16.41
N ALA A 340 22.40 1.53 15.52
CA ALA A 340 22.52 1.71 14.07
C ALA A 340 21.51 2.77 13.61
N ALA A 341 22.02 3.91 13.13
CA ALA A 341 21.30 5.16 12.87
C ALA A 341 20.03 5.06 11.97
N TRP A 342 19.84 3.97 11.24
CA TRP A 342 18.76 3.78 10.26
C TRP A 342 18.19 2.35 10.28
N THR A 343 17.92 1.81 11.47
CA THR A 343 17.17 0.56 11.63
C THR A 343 15.68 0.85 11.87
N PRO A 344 14.76 0.11 11.21
CA PRO A 344 13.33 0.31 11.39
C PRO A 344 12.93 -0.14 12.79
N ARG A 345 12.24 0.76 13.51
CA ARG A 345 11.71 0.41 14.82
C ARG A 345 10.62 -0.63 14.70
N ARG A 346 10.49 -1.49 15.70
CA ARG A 346 9.32 -2.36 15.82
C ARG A 346 8.06 -1.49 15.93
N SER A 347 7.06 -1.84 15.14
CA SER A 347 5.77 -1.15 15.05
C SER A 347 4.61 -2.13 14.96
N CYS A 348 3.41 -1.67 15.31
CA CYS A 348 2.14 -2.28 14.96
C CYS A 348 1.14 -1.21 14.47
N LEU A 349 0.11 -1.64 13.74
CA LEU A 349 -0.89 -0.75 13.15
C LEU A 349 -2.28 -1.17 13.64
N THR A 350 -3.04 -0.23 14.17
CA THR A 350 -4.39 -0.47 14.70
C THR A 350 -5.41 0.39 13.98
N TYR A 351 -6.46 -0.23 13.44
CA TYR A 351 -7.59 0.44 12.81
C TYR A 351 -8.76 0.58 13.76
N ASP A 352 -9.43 1.72 13.72
CA ASP A 352 -10.75 1.91 14.31
C ASP A 352 -11.82 1.43 13.33
N VAL A 353 -12.38 0.25 13.60
CA VAL A 353 -13.40 -0.39 12.75
C VAL A 353 -14.70 0.39 12.81
N ASN A 354 -15.08 0.94 13.97
CA ASN A 354 -16.31 1.71 14.12
C ASN A 354 -16.30 2.92 13.20
N SER A 355 -15.20 3.67 13.19
CA SER A 355 -15.06 4.84 12.35
C SER A 355 -14.97 4.47 10.86
N LEU A 356 -14.21 3.42 10.52
CA LEU A 356 -14.04 3.00 9.12
C LEU A 356 -15.29 2.38 8.51
N GLN A 357 -16.14 1.69 9.28
CA GLN A 357 -17.33 1.00 8.78
C GLN A 357 -18.65 1.67 9.23
N ASP A 358 -18.60 2.79 9.97
CA ASP A 358 -19.77 3.46 10.57
C ASP A 358 -20.60 2.49 11.43
N ILE A 359 -19.88 1.66 12.19
CA ILE A 359 -20.49 0.74 13.15
C ILE A 359 -20.68 1.51 14.46
N PRO A 360 -21.91 1.68 14.96
CA PRO A 360 -22.18 2.44 16.16
C PRO A 360 -21.53 1.81 17.41
N ALA A 361 -20.52 2.47 17.98
CA ALA A 361 -19.77 1.96 19.14
C ALA A 361 -20.64 1.78 20.40
N TYR A 362 -21.77 2.50 20.51
CA TYR A 362 -22.72 2.32 21.62
C TYR A 362 -23.52 1.01 21.53
N LEU A 363 -23.47 0.32 20.37
CA LEU A 363 -24.14 -0.97 20.16
C LEU A 363 -23.19 -2.16 20.14
N PHE A 364 -21.92 -1.97 19.77
CA PHE A 364 -20.97 -3.05 19.49
C PHE A 364 -19.62 -2.88 20.21
N ASP A 365 -19.57 -2.02 21.24
CA ASP A 365 -18.34 -1.53 21.84
C ASP A 365 -17.40 -0.87 20.82
N ARG A 366 -16.20 -0.49 21.28
CA ARG A 366 -15.12 -0.03 20.40
C ARG A 366 -14.38 -1.25 19.84
N LEU A 367 -14.38 -1.35 18.52
CA LEU A 367 -13.82 -2.45 17.75
C LEU A 367 -12.57 -1.98 17.03
N TYR A 368 -11.51 -2.75 17.20
CA TYR A 368 -10.21 -2.48 16.62
C TYR A 368 -9.71 -3.70 15.84
N ILE A 369 -9.02 -3.44 14.74
CA ILE A 369 -8.20 -4.45 14.07
C ILE A 369 -6.74 -4.05 14.23
N THR A 370 -5.97 -4.85 14.97
CA THR A 370 -4.52 -4.65 15.11
C THR A 370 -3.75 -5.64 14.27
N LEU A 371 -2.83 -5.11 13.47
CA LEU A 371 -1.93 -5.84 12.60
C LEU A 371 -0.59 -6.06 13.30
N ASN A 372 -0.18 -7.33 13.36
CA ASN A 372 1.09 -7.77 13.96
C ASN A 372 1.34 -7.14 15.35
N PRO A 373 0.42 -7.32 16.32
CA PRO A 373 0.54 -6.70 17.64
C PRO A 373 1.82 -7.16 18.35
N PHE A 374 2.45 -6.26 19.13
CA PHE A 374 3.60 -6.61 19.97
C PHE A 374 3.22 -7.61 21.06
N THR A 375 2.05 -7.39 21.64
CA THR A 375 1.45 -8.19 22.70
C THR A 375 0.05 -8.53 22.25
N PRO A 376 -0.34 -9.81 22.27
CA PRO A 376 -1.68 -10.19 21.86
C PRO A 376 -2.72 -9.52 22.77
N PRO A 377 -3.90 -9.14 22.24
CA PRO A 377 -5.00 -8.67 23.08
C PRO A 377 -5.37 -9.74 24.09
N HIS A 378 -5.91 -9.30 25.23
CA HIS A 378 -6.39 -10.22 26.24
C HIS A 378 -7.46 -11.15 25.63
N PRO A 379 -7.39 -12.49 25.82
CA PRO A 379 -8.25 -13.44 25.11
C PRO A 379 -9.76 -13.18 25.23
N ARG A 380 -10.19 -12.61 26.36
CA ARG A 380 -11.60 -12.21 26.59
C ARG A 380 -12.11 -11.13 25.62
N PHE A 381 -11.22 -10.30 25.08
CA PHE A 381 -11.56 -9.21 24.18
C PHE A 381 -11.20 -9.51 22.72
N ALA A 382 -10.56 -10.65 22.44
CA ALA A 382 -10.24 -11.08 21.09
C ALA A 382 -11.47 -11.75 20.46
N HIS A 383 -11.94 -11.21 19.33
CA HIS A 383 -13.11 -11.72 18.62
C HIS A 383 -12.73 -12.65 17.46
N SER A 384 -11.66 -12.33 16.73
CA SER A 384 -11.21 -13.15 15.60
C SER A 384 -9.73 -12.91 15.31
N ILE A 385 -9.04 -13.95 14.84
CA ILE A 385 -7.63 -13.92 14.44
C ILE A 385 -7.53 -14.57 13.07
N TRP A 386 -6.84 -13.93 12.15
CA TRP A 386 -6.57 -14.51 10.84
C TRP A 386 -5.21 -14.10 10.31
N GLU A 387 -4.68 -14.96 9.43
CA GLU A 387 -3.46 -14.71 8.68
C GLU A 387 -3.81 -14.23 7.26
N TYR A 388 -2.94 -13.40 6.71
CA TYR A 388 -3.06 -12.95 5.34
C TYR A 388 -1.69 -12.59 4.77
N SER A 389 -1.58 -12.58 3.45
CA SER A 389 -0.36 -12.19 2.75
C SER A 389 -0.56 -10.85 2.02
N ASP A 390 0.40 -9.94 2.16
CA ASP A 390 0.47 -8.68 1.41
C ASP A 390 1.65 -8.72 0.44
N PRO A 391 1.56 -8.07 -0.74
CA PRO A 391 2.74 -7.82 -1.57
C PRO A 391 3.84 -7.11 -0.77
N GLU A 392 5.06 -7.66 -0.81
CA GLU A 392 6.22 -7.00 -0.24
C GLU A 392 6.78 -5.99 -1.26
N LEU A 393 6.79 -4.71 -0.91
CA LEU A 393 7.31 -3.65 -1.77
C LEU A 393 8.83 -3.53 -1.60
N SER A 394 9.58 -4.14 -2.51
CA SER A 394 11.04 -4.13 -2.54
C SER A 394 11.57 -3.74 -3.93
N THR A 395 12.85 -3.37 -4.01
CA THR A 395 13.55 -3.18 -5.30
C THR A 395 13.42 -4.42 -6.21
N ALA A 396 13.55 -5.62 -5.64
CA ALA A 396 13.40 -6.88 -6.36
C ALA A 396 11.97 -7.05 -6.91
N THR A 397 10.96 -6.75 -6.09
CA THR A 397 9.55 -6.81 -6.52
C THR A 397 9.27 -5.85 -7.67
N LEU A 398 9.77 -4.61 -7.60
CA LEU A 398 9.59 -3.63 -8.68
C LEU A 398 10.31 -4.03 -9.98
N GLN A 399 11.49 -4.64 -9.88
CA GLN A 399 12.21 -5.19 -11.03
C GLN A 399 11.48 -6.38 -11.66
N ALA A 400 10.88 -7.24 -10.84
CA ALA A 400 10.05 -8.34 -11.32
C ALA A 400 8.76 -7.83 -11.98
N GLN A 401 8.09 -6.84 -11.38
CA GLN A 401 6.91 -6.18 -11.95
C GLN A 401 7.20 -5.61 -13.35
N SER A 402 8.31 -4.89 -13.55
CA SER A 402 8.65 -4.31 -14.86
C SER A 402 8.99 -5.35 -15.92
N ARG A 403 9.39 -6.56 -15.50
CA ARG A 403 9.65 -7.71 -16.38
C ARG A 403 8.42 -8.59 -16.61
N LEU A 404 7.34 -8.42 -15.85
CA LEU A 404 6.12 -9.22 -15.98
C LEU A 404 5.57 -9.31 -17.42
N PRO A 405 5.57 -8.23 -18.24
CA PRO A 405 5.09 -8.30 -19.63
C PRO A 405 5.87 -9.29 -20.52
N LEU A 406 7.06 -9.72 -20.11
CA LEU A 406 7.85 -10.72 -20.82
C LEU A 406 7.19 -12.10 -20.79
N ILE A 407 6.47 -12.44 -19.71
CA ILE A 407 5.88 -13.77 -19.51
C ILE A 407 4.36 -13.83 -19.72
N GLN A 408 3.66 -12.69 -19.68
CA GLN A 408 2.21 -12.62 -19.86
C GLN A 408 1.75 -13.13 -21.23
N ASP A 409 0.85 -14.13 -21.22
CA ASP A 409 0.21 -14.77 -22.37
C ASP A 409 1.18 -15.22 -23.49
N LYS A 410 2.45 -15.50 -23.18
CA LYS A 410 3.37 -16.04 -24.20
C LYS A 410 3.06 -17.49 -24.55
N ARG A 411 2.54 -18.25 -23.59
CA ARG A 411 2.24 -19.68 -23.73
C ARG A 411 0.84 -20.07 -23.25
N GLY A 412 -0.10 -19.12 -23.18
CA GLY A 412 -1.44 -19.36 -22.64
C GLY A 412 -1.49 -19.40 -21.11
N LEU A 413 -0.54 -18.72 -20.45
CA LEU A 413 -0.54 -18.49 -19.01
C LEU A 413 -0.60 -16.99 -18.75
N SER A 414 -1.44 -16.56 -17.82
CA SER A 414 -1.48 -15.19 -17.34
C SER A 414 -1.35 -15.15 -15.83
N TYR A 415 -0.69 -14.13 -15.32
CA TYR A 415 -0.40 -13.98 -13.90
C TYR A 415 -0.98 -12.65 -13.42
N GLY A 416 -1.94 -12.69 -12.50
CA GLY A 416 -2.61 -11.52 -11.98
C GLY A 416 -2.73 -11.58 -10.47
N PHE A 417 -2.38 -10.50 -9.78
CA PHE A 417 -2.57 -10.38 -8.35
C PHE A 417 -2.40 -8.92 -7.95
N ARG A 418 -2.62 -8.57 -6.68
CA ARG A 418 -2.38 -7.19 -6.24
C ARG A 418 -0.93 -6.72 -6.40
N TRP A 419 0.03 -7.66 -6.51
CA TRP A 419 1.42 -7.35 -6.78
C TRP A 419 1.67 -6.90 -8.23
N THR A 420 0.70 -6.89 -9.14
CA THR A 420 0.90 -6.29 -10.49
C THR A 420 0.91 -4.77 -10.46
N GLY A 421 0.50 -4.16 -9.36
CA GLY A 421 0.60 -2.72 -9.12
C GLY A 421 1.15 -2.43 -7.73
N ARG A 422 0.46 -1.60 -6.96
CA ARG A 422 0.93 -1.12 -5.65
C ARG A 422 0.39 -1.90 -4.46
N GLY A 423 -0.40 -2.94 -4.67
CA GLY A 423 -0.93 -3.78 -3.59
C GLY A 423 -2.24 -3.28 -2.97
N PHE A 424 -2.96 -2.36 -3.60
CA PHE A 424 -4.29 -1.91 -3.20
C PHE A 424 -5.41 -2.77 -3.82
N LEU A 425 -6.65 -2.52 -3.38
CA LEU A 425 -7.85 -3.09 -4.00
C LEU A 425 -7.96 -2.71 -5.49
N GLU A 426 -7.61 -1.47 -5.83
CA GLU A 426 -7.53 -1.01 -7.22
C GLU A 426 -6.65 -1.91 -8.08
N ASP A 427 -5.48 -2.29 -7.58
CA ASP A 427 -4.53 -3.12 -8.34
C ASP A 427 -5.08 -4.52 -8.56
N ALA A 428 -5.83 -5.06 -7.59
CA ALA A 428 -6.51 -6.34 -7.72
C ALA A 428 -7.56 -6.32 -8.85
N VAL A 429 -8.40 -5.27 -8.86
CA VAL A 429 -9.43 -5.04 -9.90
C VAL A 429 -8.78 -4.81 -11.26
N SER A 430 -7.82 -3.88 -11.32
CA SER A 430 -7.12 -3.50 -12.56
C SER A 430 -6.43 -4.71 -13.20
N SER A 431 -5.76 -5.55 -12.40
CA SER A 431 -5.11 -6.78 -12.88
C SER A 431 -6.10 -7.76 -13.51
N GLY A 432 -7.27 -7.95 -12.89
CA GLY A 432 -8.29 -8.85 -13.41
C GLY A 432 -8.89 -8.35 -14.72
N LEU A 433 -9.17 -7.04 -14.80
CA LEU A 433 -9.66 -6.39 -16.02
C LEU A 433 -8.62 -6.42 -17.14
N GLU A 434 -7.36 -6.10 -16.85
CA GLU A 434 -6.26 -6.10 -17.82
C GLU A 434 -6.08 -7.47 -18.46
N ILE A 435 -6.04 -8.55 -17.67
CA ILE A 435 -5.92 -9.92 -18.20
C ILE A 435 -7.14 -10.27 -19.07
N ALA A 436 -8.35 -9.95 -18.60
CA ALA A 436 -9.57 -10.24 -19.35
C ALA A 436 -9.60 -9.52 -20.71
N ILE A 437 -9.19 -8.24 -20.74
CA ILE A 437 -9.25 -7.39 -21.93
C ILE A 437 -8.07 -7.68 -22.88
N GLU A 438 -6.84 -7.60 -22.39
CA GLU A 438 -5.64 -7.65 -23.24
C GLU A 438 -5.31 -9.06 -23.73
N HIS A 439 -5.58 -10.10 -22.92
CA HIS A 439 -5.23 -11.49 -23.28
C HIS A 439 -6.40 -12.26 -23.92
N LEU A 440 -7.63 -11.92 -23.55
CA LEU A 440 -8.83 -12.68 -23.95
C LEU A 440 -9.88 -11.81 -24.66
N GLY A 441 -9.65 -10.51 -24.85
CA GLY A 441 -10.52 -9.65 -25.65
C GLY A 441 -11.89 -9.36 -25.01
N ALA A 442 -11.99 -9.40 -23.67
CA ALA A 442 -13.21 -9.03 -22.96
C ALA A 442 -13.64 -7.60 -23.27
N GLN A 443 -14.95 -7.36 -23.33
CA GLN A 443 -15.52 -6.02 -23.44
C GLN A 443 -16.16 -5.64 -22.12
N VAL A 444 -15.71 -4.52 -21.56
CA VAL A 444 -16.21 -3.98 -20.29
C VAL A 444 -16.95 -2.65 -20.54
N PRO A 445 -17.93 -2.30 -19.71
CA PRO A 445 -18.86 -1.19 -19.97
C PRO A 445 -18.30 0.21 -19.65
N PHE A 446 -17.01 0.31 -19.35
CA PHE A 446 -16.32 1.55 -19.01
C PHE A 446 -14.86 1.50 -19.48
N GLU A 447 -14.22 2.67 -19.58
CA GLU A 447 -12.81 2.77 -19.91
C GLU A 447 -11.95 2.29 -18.74
N VAL A 448 -10.95 1.44 -19.04
CA VAL A 448 -9.99 0.94 -18.05
C VAL A 448 -8.71 1.74 -18.13
N HIS A 449 -8.27 2.25 -16.99
CA HIS A 449 -7.05 3.02 -16.84
C HIS A 449 -5.92 2.14 -16.35
N TYR A 450 -4.93 1.87 -17.21
CA TYR A 450 -3.76 1.12 -16.80
C TYR A 450 -2.78 2.04 -16.04
N HIS A 451 -2.40 1.63 -14.83
CA HIS A 451 -1.43 2.38 -14.03
C HIS A 451 -0.08 2.37 -14.75
N PRO A 452 0.62 3.52 -14.87
CA PRO A 452 1.95 3.54 -15.45
C PRO A 452 2.91 2.71 -14.59
N ASP A 453 3.89 2.07 -15.25
CA ASP A 453 4.93 1.30 -14.58
C ASP A 453 5.48 2.11 -13.37
N PRO A 454 5.47 1.54 -12.14
CA PRO A 454 6.03 2.17 -10.95
C PRO A 454 7.48 2.63 -11.13
N MET A 455 8.21 2.00 -12.05
CA MET A 455 9.58 2.31 -12.46
C MET A 455 9.68 3.01 -13.82
N GLY A 456 8.57 3.17 -14.53
CA GLY A 456 8.52 3.75 -15.86
C GLY A 456 9.02 5.19 -15.89
N PRO A 457 9.57 5.64 -17.04
CA PRO A 457 9.93 7.03 -17.24
C PRO A 457 8.70 7.89 -16.97
N SER A 458 8.85 8.82 -16.03
CA SER A 458 7.76 9.71 -15.64
C SER A 458 7.20 10.36 -16.90
N LYS A 459 5.91 10.15 -17.22
CA LYS A 459 5.16 11.29 -17.78
C LYS A 459 5.42 12.41 -16.78
N PRO A 460 5.83 13.61 -17.21
CA PRO A 460 5.94 14.70 -16.27
C PRO A 460 4.58 14.76 -15.61
N LEU A 461 4.53 14.38 -14.33
CA LEU A 461 3.51 14.90 -13.44
C LEU A 461 3.77 16.39 -13.57
N LEU A 462 3.05 17.02 -14.49
CA LEU A 462 2.69 18.43 -14.40
C LEU A 462 1.87 18.47 -13.12
N LEU A 463 2.56 18.35 -11.99
CA LEU A 463 2.20 19.08 -10.81
C LEU A 463 2.22 20.50 -11.33
N GLU A 464 1.07 20.97 -11.81
CA GLU A 464 0.83 22.36 -12.11
C GLU A 464 0.95 23.07 -10.77
N LEU A 465 2.21 23.30 -10.37
CA LEU A 465 2.59 23.97 -9.16
C LEU A 465 1.99 25.36 -9.29
N GLY A 466 1.08 25.69 -8.39
CA GLY A 466 0.51 27.03 -8.40
C GLY A 466 1.60 28.06 -8.10
N LEU A 467 1.33 29.32 -8.44
CA LEU A 467 2.15 30.46 -8.00
C LEU A 467 2.48 30.40 -6.50
N LYS A 468 1.53 29.94 -5.68
CA LYS A 468 1.73 29.76 -4.24
C LYS A 468 2.77 28.70 -3.91
N ASP A 469 2.76 27.55 -4.59
CA ASP A 469 3.72 26.48 -4.34
C ASP A 469 5.12 26.92 -4.76
N HIS A 470 5.25 27.65 -5.88
CA HIS A 470 6.52 28.24 -6.29
C HIS A 470 7.04 29.27 -5.27
N LEU A 471 6.17 30.11 -4.71
CA LEU A 471 6.56 31.07 -3.66
C LEU A 471 7.05 30.36 -2.39
N VAL A 472 6.30 29.35 -1.93
CA VAL A 472 6.69 28.57 -0.75
C VAL A 472 8.01 27.85 -1.00
N ARG A 473 8.17 27.18 -2.14
CA ARG A 473 9.42 26.51 -2.51
C ARG A 473 10.60 27.48 -2.56
N THR A 474 10.42 28.67 -3.15
CA THR A 474 11.45 29.70 -3.19
C THR A 474 11.85 30.15 -1.78
N ALA A 475 10.88 30.36 -0.89
CA ALA A 475 11.14 30.69 0.51
C ALA A 475 11.91 29.57 1.23
N LEU A 476 11.55 28.30 1.00
CA LEU A 476 12.24 27.15 1.57
C LEU A 476 13.69 27.02 1.07
N TYR A 477 13.94 27.25 -0.23
CA TYR A 477 15.32 27.28 -0.76
C TYR A 477 16.12 28.44 -0.20
N LEU A 478 15.54 29.64 -0.11
CA LEU A 478 16.20 30.80 0.50
C LEU A 478 16.56 30.54 1.98
N ALA A 479 15.68 29.88 2.73
CA ALA A 479 15.97 29.47 4.10
C ALA A 479 17.16 28.49 4.15
N ARG A 480 17.21 27.49 3.26
CA ARG A 480 18.34 26.54 3.17
C ARG A 480 19.65 27.25 2.83
N VAL A 481 19.64 28.19 1.89
CA VAL A 481 20.80 29.02 1.52
C VAL A 481 21.25 29.89 2.68
N TYR A 482 20.32 30.54 3.38
CA TYR A 482 20.64 31.39 4.53
C TYR A 482 21.35 30.61 5.64
N VAL A 483 20.91 29.38 5.90
CA VAL A 483 21.53 28.51 6.91
C VAL A 483 22.92 28.05 6.48
N LEU A 484 23.11 27.72 5.20
CA LEU A 484 24.45 27.45 4.64
C LEU A 484 25.39 28.63 4.82
N VAL A 485 24.92 29.85 4.50
CA VAL A 485 25.69 31.07 4.66
C VAL A 485 26.08 31.29 6.12
N LEU A 486 25.13 31.14 7.06
CA LEU A 486 25.41 31.23 8.50
C LEU A 486 26.49 30.23 8.94
N GLN A 487 26.42 28.98 8.47
CA GLN A 487 27.39 27.95 8.82
C GLN A 487 28.78 28.26 8.24
N ILE A 488 28.86 28.68 6.97
CA ILE A 488 30.13 29.07 6.34
C ILE A 488 30.73 30.27 7.07
N SER A 489 29.93 31.29 7.38
CA SER A 489 30.37 32.43 8.19
C SER A 489 30.87 32.00 9.56
N TRP A 490 30.23 31.03 10.21
CA TRP A 490 30.64 30.54 11.52
C TRP A 490 31.93 29.71 11.47
N ILE A 491 32.11 28.87 10.45
CA ILE A 491 33.36 28.14 10.19
C ILE A 491 34.51 29.13 9.96
N LEU A 492 34.26 30.19 9.19
CA LEU A 492 35.23 31.26 8.96
C LEU A 492 35.59 31.99 10.27
N LEU A 493 34.61 32.30 11.13
CA LEU A 493 34.83 32.87 12.47
C LEU A 493 35.63 31.93 13.38
N GLY A 494 35.39 30.61 13.30
CA GLY A 494 36.17 29.60 14.00
C GLY A 494 37.63 29.55 13.57
N MET A 495 37.90 29.66 12.27
CA MET A 495 39.27 29.78 11.73
C MET A 495 39.98 31.06 12.16
N LEU A 496 39.22 32.10 12.53
CA LEU A 496 39.72 33.38 13.07
C LEU A 496 39.95 33.37 14.59
N GLY A 497 39.80 32.22 15.26
CA GLY A 497 40.18 32.04 16.68
C GLY A 497 39.06 32.28 17.70
N PHE A 498 37.81 32.37 17.29
CA PHE A 498 36.67 32.44 18.22
C PHE A 498 36.27 31.04 18.72
N PRO A 499 35.86 30.87 20.00
CA PRO A 499 35.49 29.57 20.55
C PRO A 499 34.19 29.02 19.92
N VAL A 500 34.27 27.88 19.23
CA VAL A 500 33.19 27.31 18.37
C VAL A 500 32.29 26.28 19.09
N SER A 501 32.53 25.97 20.36
CA SER A 501 32.01 24.74 21.02
C SER A 501 30.49 24.63 21.27
N ARG A 502 29.64 25.55 20.80
CA ARG A 502 28.18 25.53 21.10
C ARG A 502 27.24 25.50 19.90
N VAL A 503 27.73 25.54 18.65
CA VAL A 503 26.85 25.78 17.48
C VAL A 503 26.77 24.60 16.50
N GLU A 504 27.71 23.65 16.50
CA GLU A 504 27.58 22.42 15.69
C GLU A 504 26.28 21.67 16.01
N THR A 505 25.86 21.69 17.27
CA THR A 505 24.58 21.12 17.75
C THR A 505 23.34 21.91 17.35
N MET A 506 23.48 23.20 17.00
CA MET A 506 22.35 24.10 16.74
C MET A 506 22.04 24.33 15.25
N PHE A 507 22.98 24.04 14.33
CA PHE A 507 22.78 24.23 12.89
C PHE A 507 23.19 23.03 12.00
N GLY A 508 23.83 21.98 12.53
CA GLY A 508 24.12 20.75 11.77
C GLY A 508 22.86 20.04 11.22
N TRP A 509 21.72 20.30 11.85
CA TRP A 509 20.42 19.71 11.56
C TRP A 509 19.69 20.16 10.28
N MET A 510 20.05 21.28 9.66
CA MET A 510 19.37 21.81 8.47
C MET A 510 20.07 21.41 7.16
N LEU A 511 21.22 20.73 7.24
CA LEU A 511 22.10 20.46 6.10
C LEU A 511 22.63 19.02 6.01
N GLY A 512 22.07 18.11 6.81
CA GLY A 512 22.26 16.67 6.60
C GLY A 512 23.65 16.10 6.87
N GLY A 513 24.35 16.62 7.87
CA GLY A 513 25.63 16.08 8.28
C GLY A 513 25.66 15.69 9.76
N ASP A 514 25.30 14.45 10.08
CA ASP A 514 25.90 13.80 11.25
C ASP A 514 27.31 13.37 10.85
N LYS A 515 28.30 14.24 11.07
CA LYS A 515 29.68 13.78 11.12
C LYS A 515 29.84 12.96 12.38
N MET A 516 30.00 11.65 12.20
CA MET A 516 30.55 10.72 13.20
C MET A 516 31.69 11.41 13.97
N SER A 517 31.45 11.71 15.24
CA SER A 517 32.53 11.82 16.21
C SER A 517 33.19 10.44 16.29
N LYS A 518 34.31 10.25 15.59
CA LYS A 518 35.25 9.17 15.90
C LYS A 518 35.96 9.51 17.21
N PRO A 519 36.34 8.48 18.00
CA PRO A 519 36.59 8.58 19.44
C PRO A 519 37.72 9.53 19.84
#